data_AF-A0A8T2SGG4-F1
#
_entry.id   AF-A0A8T2SGG4-F1
#
_cell.length_a   1.000
_cell.length_b   1.000
_cell.length_c   1.000
_cell.angle_alpha   90.00
_cell.angle_beta   90.00
_cell.angle_gamma   90.00
#
_symmetry.space_group_name_H-M   'P 1'
#
loop_
_entity.id
_entity.type
_entity.pdbx_description
1 polymer ?
#
loop_
_entity_poly.entity_id
_entity_poly.type
_entity_poly.pdbx_seq_one_letter_code
_entity_poly.pdbx_strand_id
1 'polypeptide(L)'
;MQSKEEDQRQNIVRALQGEQLYENDEGRALETLKTLYVKLLVQHLKWKRSFMPLGYIKEEDISKELRRNQIMLQGHDKFGCSVVILLTAMHAAYERDLEEIKSLFVYTFDKAASSNSNGQTKVVIIGDLKGYGLKNMDIRGYLSVLEILQNQYPEHLRKLFLVHMPLLFWTAWRIVSPFMDKVTRDKIVFVDNNFVKETLTKEIDKEFLPREYGGLANFVPILDACREKGSIDFLSFTSMGKCGEKVVFHYRGEEAGHAPSEKEEKRERQKEG
;
A
#
# COMPACT_ATOMS: atom_id res chain seq x y z
N MET A 1 15.94 -20.15 26.81
CA MET A 1 15.46 -20.26 25.41
C MET A 1 15.20 -18.89 24.81
N GLN A 2 14.53 -17.97 25.53
CA GLN A 2 14.30 -16.58 25.10
C GLN A 2 15.60 -15.77 24.83
N SER A 3 16.69 -15.97 25.58
CA SER A 3 17.91 -15.15 25.34
C SER A 3 18.65 -15.50 24.04
N LYS A 4 18.63 -16.76 23.58
CA LYS A 4 19.28 -17.16 22.33
C LYS A 4 18.56 -16.61 21.09
N GLU A 5 17.24 -16.48 21.18
CA GLU A 5 16.42 -15.91 20.10
C GLU A 5 16.57 -14.39 20.03
N GLU A 6 16.71 -13.72 21.18
CA GLU A 6 17.02 -12.29 21.27
C GLU A 6 18.42 -11.96 20.71
N ASP A 7 19.43 -12.77 21.06
CA ASP A 7 20.80 -12.64 20.54
C ASP A 7 20.86 -12.85 19.01
N GLN A 8 20.11 -13.84 18.49
CA GLN A 8 20.00 -14.05 17.05
C GLN A 8 19.33 -12.87 16.34
N ARG A 9 18.29 -12.27 16.93
CA ARG A 9 17.62 -11.09 16.38
C ARG A 9 18.57 -9.89 16.34
N GLN A 10 19.33 -9.65 17.42
CA GLN A 10 20.31 -8.56 17.45
C GLN A 10 21.42 -8.74 16.41
N ASN A 11 21.91 -9.96 16.21
CA ASN A 11 22.94 -10.24 15.19
C ASN A 11 22.41 -10.03 13.76
N ILE A 12 21.15 -10.36 13.49
CA ILE A 12 20.51 -10.08 12.19
C ILE A 12 20.38 -8.57 11.96
N VAL A 13 20.01 -7.80 12.98
CA VAL A 13 19.92 -6.34 12.89
C VAL A 13 21.29 -5.71 12.60
N ARG A 14 22.36 -6.17 13.25
CA ARG A 14 23.74 -5.72 12.97
C ARG A 14 24.20 -6.05 11.55
N ALA A 15 23.84 -7.24 11.05
CA ALA A 15 24.11 -7.64 9.67
C ALA A 15 23.42 -6.71 8.65
N LEU A 16 22.15 -6.36 8.90
CA LEU A 16 21.38 -5.43 8.07
C LEU A 16 21.91 -3.99 8.13
N GLN A 17 22.62 -3.64 9.22
CA GLN A 17 23.27 -2.34 9.42
C GLN A 17 24.70 -2.27 8.87
N GLY A 18 25.22 -3.36 8.29
CA GLY A 18 26.53 -3.40 7.64
C GLY A 18 27.73 -3.51 8.60
N GLU A 19 27.53 -3.99 9.82
CA GLU A 19 28.62 -4.28 10.76
C GLU A 19 29.34 -5.61 10.41
N GLN A 20 30.66 -5.70 10.63
CA GLN A 20 31.47 -6.89 10.33
C GLN A 20 31.02 -8.11 11.16
N LEU A 21 30.62 -9.18 10.47
CA LEU A 21 30.39 -10.51 11.05
C LEU A 21 31.57 -11.44 10.73
N TYR A 22 31.80 -12.44 11.58
CA TYR A 22 32.75 -13.52 11.27
C TYR A 22 32.18 -14.39 10.14
N GLU A 23 33.03 -14.86 9.22
CA GLU A 23 32.68 -15.57 7.97
C GLU A 23 31.77 -16.81 8.18
N ASN A 24 31.91 -17.51 9.31
CA ASN A 24 31.05 -18.64 9.70
C ASN A 24 29.66 -18.22 10.22
N ASP A 25 29.53 -17.00 10.75
CA ASP A 25 28.26 -16.43 11.23
C ASP A 25 27.47 -15.77 10.11
N GLU A 26 28.14 -15.26 9.06
CA GLU A 26 27.48 -14.73 7.86
C GLU A 26 26.65 -15.80 7.13
N GLY A 27 27.22 -16.99 6.93
CA GLY A 27 26.50 -18.10 6.29
C GLY A 27 25.25 -18.52 7.09
N ARG A 28 25.35 -18.55 8.42
CA ARG A 28 24.22 -18.86 9.32
C ARG A 28 23.18 -17.74 9.35
N ALA A 29 23.63 -16.49 9.35
CA ALA A 29 22.75 -15.32 9.30
C ALA A 29 21.97 -15.28 7.98
N LEU A 30 22.64 -15.53 6.85
CA LEU A 30 22.02 -15.58 5.53
C LEU A 30 20.99 -16.70 5.42
N GLU A 31 21.29 -17.88 5.96
CA GLU A 31 20.34 -19.01 5.97
C GLU A 31 19.11 -18.72 6.85
N THR A 32 19.33 -18.05 7.99
CA THR A 32 18.25 -17.60 8.87
C THR A 32 17.36 -16.56 8.17
N LEU A 33 17.98 -15.60 7.47
CA LEU A 33 17.27 -14.59 6.69
C LEU A 33 16.43 -15.20 5.56
N LYS A 34 17.00 -16.14 4.80
CA LYS A 34 16.27 -16.88 3.75
C LYS A 34 15.07 -17.62 4.33
N THR A 35 15.27 -18.33 5.44
CA THR A 35 14.20 -19.09 6.11
C THR A 35 13.08 -18.15 6.59
N LEU A 36 13.44 -17.02 7.20
CA LEU A 36 12.48 -16.02 7.66
C LEU A 36 11.69 -15.42 6.49
N TYR A 37 12.38 -15.07 5.41
CA TYR A 37 11.76 -14.51 4.20
C TYR A 37 10.76 -15.49 3.57
N VAL A 38 11.16 -16.74 3.37
CA VAL A 38 10.28 -17.79 2.85
C VAL A 38 9.07 -17.98 3.75
N LYS A 39 9.27 -17.99 5.08
CA LYS A 39 8.17 -18.12 6.05
C LYS A 39 7.15 -16.98 5.93
N LEU A 40 7.63 -15.73 5.86
CA LEU A 40 6.78 -14.55 5.69
C LEU A 40 6.01 -14.60 4.36
N LEU A 41 6.68 -14.96 3.27
CA LEU A 41 6.04 -15.10 1.96
C LEU A 41 4.96 -16.19 1.97
N VAL A 42 5.24 -17.36 2.55
CA VAL A 42 4.26 -18.45 2.66
C VAL A 42 3.06 -18.03 3.51
N GLN A 43 3.27 -17.31 4.60
CA GLN A 43 2.18 -16.78 5.43
C GLN A 43 1.33 -15.78 4.66
N HIS A 44 1.96 -14.85 3.93
CA HIS A 44 1.26 -13.89 3.08
C HIS A 44 0.44 -14.58 1.98
N LEU A 45 1.00 -15.57 1.28
CA LEU A 45 0.28 -16.32 0.24
C LEU A 45 -0.89 -17.12 0.80
N LYS A 46 -0.74 -17.72 1.99
CA LYS A 46 -1.84 -18.40 2.69
C LYS A 46 -2.96 -17.43 3.07
N TRP A 47 -2.61 -16.27 3.61
CA TRP A 47 -3.56 -15.21 3.91
C TRP A 47 -4.27 -14.74 2.64
N LYS A 48 -3.53 -14.44 1.56
CA LYS A 48 -4.09 -13.96 0.30
C LYS A 48 -5.10 -14.94 -0.27
N ARG A 49 -4.78 -16.24 -0.27
CA ARG A 49 -5.69 -17.30 -0.72
C ARG A 49 -6.95 -17.41 0.15
N SER A 50 -6.84 -17.16 1.45
CA SER A 50 -7.98 -17.22 2.38
C SER A 50 -8.85 -15.95 2.33
N PHE A 51 -8.23 -14.78 2.20
CA PHE A 51 -8.88 -13.48 2.26
C PHE A 51 -9.47 -13.07 0.91
N MET A 52 -8.80 -13.42 -0.18
CA MET A 52 -9.23 -13.20 -1.56
C MET A 52 -9.21 -14.52 -2.34
N PRO A 53 -10.19 -15.42 -2.12
CA PRO A 53 -10.21 -16.73 -2.78
C PRO A 53 -10.29 -16.63 -4.31
N LEU A 54 -10.84 -15.52 -4.84
CA LEU A 54 -10.89 -15.23 -6.28
C LEU A 54 -9.64 -14.52 -6.81
N GLY A 55 -8.67 -14.23 -5.95
CA GLY A 55 -7.49 -13.42 -6.27
C GLY A 55 -7.71 -11.91 -6.24
N TYR A 56 -8.96 -11.44 -6.11
CA TYR A 56 -9.34 -10.04 -5.97
C TYR A 56 -10.53 -9.89 -5.00
N ILE A 57 -10.75 -8.67 -4.51
CA ILE A 57 -11.95 -8.27 -3.75
C ILE A 57 -13.03 -7.82 -4.74
N LYS A 58 -14.23 -8.40 -4.62
CA LYS A 58 -15.41 -8.01 -5.38
C LYS A 58 -15.97 -6.68 -4.86
N GLU A 59 -16.39 -5.81 -5.77
CA GLU A 59 -16.96 -4.51 -5.40
C GLU A 59 -18.30 -4.66 -4.66
N GLU A 60 -19.04 -5.74 -4.92
CA GLU A 60 -20.29 -6.06 -4.23
C GLU A 60 -20.06 -6.30 -2.74
N ASP A 61 -18.96 -6.96 -2.39
CA ASP A 61 -18.59 -7.33 -1.02
C ASP A 61 -18.18 -6.11 -0.18
N ILE A 62 -17.79 -5.00 -0.84
CA ILE A 62 -17.40 -3.73 -0.21
C ILE A 62 -18.32 -2.57 -0.60
N SER A 63 -19.52 -2.88 -1.08
CA SER A 63 -20.41 -1.90 -1.71
C SER A 63 -20.85 -0.79 -0.76
N LYS A 64 -20.99 -1.06 0.54
CA LYS A 64 -21.41 -0.05 1.53
C LYS A 64 -20.29 0.93 1.80
N GLU A 65 -19.06 0.45 1.91
CA GLU A 65 -17.90 1.33 2.04
C GLU A 65 -17.65 2.15 0.77
N LEU A 66 -17.81 1.54 -0.41
CA LEU A 66 -17.67 2.23 -1.70
C LEU A 66 -18.70 3.35 -1.89
N ARG A 67 -19.97 3.12 -1.51
CA ARG A 67 -21.05 4.12 -1.60
C ARG A 67 -20.78 5.39 -0.79
N ARG A 68 -19.90 5.35 0.22
CA ARG A 68 -19.52 6.53 1.01
C ARG A 68 -18.61 7.50 0.24
N ASN A 69 -18.04 7.06 -0.88
CA ASN A 69 -17.14 7.85 -1.71
C ASN A 69 -16.00 8.52 -0.90
N GLN A 70 -15.44 7.75 0.04
CA GLN A 70 -14.47 8.23 1.01
C GLN A 70 -13.00 8.05 0.56
N ILE A 71 -12.78 7.32 -0.55
CA ILE A 71 -11.45 7.02 -1.07
C ILE A 71 -11.38 7.51 -2.51
N MET A 72 -10.40 8.38 -2.77
CA MET A 72 -10.04 8.83 -4.10
C MET A 72 -8.70 8.22 -4.49
N LEU A 73 -8.58 7.81 -5.75
CA LEU A 73 -7.31 7.36 -6.33
C LEU A 73 -6.92 8.36 -7.42
N GLN A 74 -5.95 9.20 -7.09
CA GLN A 74 -5.42 10.21 -8.00
C GLN A 74 -4.26 9.62 -8.82
N GLY A 75 -3.56 10.50 -9.56
CA GLY A 75 -2.32 10.15 -10.26
C GLY A 75 -1.16 9.87 -9.29
N HIS A 76 0.02 10.36 -9.65
CA HIS A 76 1.25 10.00 -8.95
C HIS A 76 1.89 11.19 -8.22
N ASP A 77 2.66 10.88 -7.19
CA ASP A 77 3.63 11.82 -6.63
C ASP A 77 4.85 11.94 -7.56
N LYS A 78 5.78 12.82 -7.19
CA LYS A 78 7.02 13.04 -7.95
C LYS A 78 7.97 11.83 -7.99
N PHE A 79 7.66 10.76 -7.27
CA PHE A 79 8.42 9.51 -7.22
C PHE A 79 7.70 8.36 -7.94
N GLY A 80 6.57 8.63 -8.59
CA GLY A 80 5.78 7.62 -9.31
C GLY A 80 4.87 6.77 -8.42
N CYS A 81 4.75 7.09 -7.12
CA CYS A 81 3.85 6.42 -6.18
C CYS A 81 2.45 7.01 -6.33
N SER A 82 1.43 6.16 -6.39
CA SER A 82 0.03 6.55 -6.50
C SER A 82 -0.41 7.32 -5.25
N VAL A 83 -1.25 8.32 -5.47
CA VAL A 83 -1.77 9.20 -4.43
C VAL A 83 -3.19 8.76 -4.09
N VAL A 84 -3.36 8.24 -2.87
CA VAL A 84 -4.67 7.89 -2.29
C VAL A 84 -5.12 9.01 -1.37
N ILE A 85 -6.38 9.43 -1.49
CA ILE A 85 -6.96 10.45 -0.60
C ILE A 85 -8.09 9.82 0.19
N LEU A 86 -8.00 9.93 1.52
CA LEU A 86 -9.00 9.43 2.46
C LEU A 86 -9.79 10.62 3.04
N LEU A 87 -11.05 10.76 2.65
CA LEU A 87 -11.97 11.77 3.17
C LEU A 87 -12.64 11.26 4.45
N THR A 88 -11.97 11.45 5.59
CA THR A 88 -12.35 10.79 6.85
C THR A 88 -13.72 11.20 7.39
N ALA A 89 -14.24 12.38 7.02
CA ALA A 89 -15.57 12.84 7.41
C ALA A 89 -16.71 12.02 6.80
N MET A 90 -16.43 11.26 5.74
CA MET A 90 -17.40 10.37 5.09
C MET A 90 -17.49 9.00 5.81
N HIS A 91 -16.52 8.66 6.67
CA HIS A 91 -16.53 7.40 7.41
C HIS A 91 -17.61 7.38 8.50
N ALA A 92 -18.38 6.31 8.60
CA ALA A 92 -19.44 6.16 9.60
C ALA A 92 -19.09 5.07 10.63
N ALA A 93 -18.48 5.47 11.75
CA ALA A 93 -17.99 4.53 12.77
C ALA A 93 -19.10 3.68 13.42
N TYR A 94 -20.33 4.21 13.47
CA TYR A 94 -21.49 3.53 14.06
C TYR A 94 -22.06 2.42 13.17
N GLU A 95 -21.79 2.47 11.87
CA GLU A 95 -22.18 1.47 10.87
C GLU A 95 -21.00 0.56 10.50
N ARG A 96 -19.96 0.46 11.34
CA ARG A 96 -18.75 -0.29 11.00
C ARG A 96 -19.02 -1.76 10.70
N ASP A 97 -18.44 -2.24 9.60
CA ASP A 97 -18.14 -3.65 9.35
C ASP A 97 -16.61 -3.80 9.23
N LEU A 98 -16.00 -4.58 10.14
CA LEU A 98 -14.54 -4.71 10.16
C LEU A 98 -14.00 -5.47 8.96
N GLU A 99 -14.72 -6.49 8.48
CA GLU A 99 -14.27 -7.28 7.34
C GLU A 99 -14.45 -6.50 6.05
N GLU A 100 -15.52 -5.71 5.92
CA GLU A 100 -15.71 -4.81 4.80
C GLU A 100 -14.65 -3.71 4.75
N ILE A 101 -14.34 -3.06 5.89
CA ILE A 101 -13.28 -2.04 5.98
C ILE A 101 -11.92 -2.63 5.62
N LYS A 102 -11.57 -3.79 6.18
CA LYS A 102 -10.34 -4.51 5.84
C LYS A 102 -10.25 -4.77 4.34
N SER A 103 -11.34 -5.26 3.76
CA SER A 103 -11.44 -5.59 2.33
C SER A 103 -11.35 -4.34 1.45
N LEU A 104 -11.94 -3.21 1.88
CA LEU A 104 -11.82 -1.91 1.21
C LEU A 104 -10.36 -1.43 1.17
N PHE A 105 -9.62 -1.56 2.27
CA PHE A 105 -8.21 -1.18 2.30
C PHE A 105 -7.38 -2.11 1.42
N VAL A 106 -7.59 -3.43 1.47
CA VAL A 106 -6.93 -4.38 0.55
C VAL A 106 -7.22 -4.04 -0.92
N TYR A 107 -8.49 -3.81 -1.27
CA TYR A 107 -8.90 -3.35 -2.59
C TYR A 107 -8.18 -2.05 -2.98
N THR A 108 -8.13 -1.07 -2.07
CA THR A 108 -7.49 0.23 -2.32
C THR A 108 -5.99 0.10 -2.58
N PHE A 109 -5.29 -0.70 -1.78
CA PHE A 109 -3.86 -0.93 -1.94
C PHE A 109 -3.54 -1.70 -3.22
N ASP A 110 -4.31 -2.74 -3.55
CA ASP A 110 -4.11 -3.50 -4.79
C ASP A 110 -4.35 -2.62 -6.03
N LYS A 111 -5.38 -1.74 -6.01
CA LYS A 111 -5.63 -0.77 -7.08
C LYS A 111 -4.51 0.28 -7.18
N ALA A 112 -4.09 0.85 -6.05
CA ALA A 112 -3.02 1.85 -6.01
C ALA A 112 -1.67 1.27 -6.46
N ALA A 113 -1.37 0.03 -6.08
CA ALA A 113 -0.17 -0.67 -6.54
C ALA A 113 -0.23 -0.96 -8.04
N SER A 114 -1.41 -1.32 -8.56
CA SER A 114 -1.62 -1.56 -10.00
C SER A 114 -1.56 -0.28 -10.83
N SER A 115 -1.89 0.88 -10.23
CA SER A 115 -1.81 2.16 -10.92
C SER A 115 -0.40 2.75 -10.93
N ASN A 116 0.49 2.34 -10.02
CA ASN A 116 1.84 2.88 -9.91
C ASN A 116 2.63 2.82 -11.22
N SER A 117 3.49 3.82 -11.41
CA SER A 117 4.45 3.83 -12.52
C SER A 117 5.81 3.28 -12.07
N ASN A 118 6.66 2.90 -13.03
CA ASN A 118 8.08 2.58 -12.79
C ASN A 118 8.34 1.45 -11.76
N GLY A 119 7.42 0.48 -11.66
CA GLY A 119 7.58 -0.67 -10.75
C GLY A 119 7.51 -0.33 -9.27
N GLN A 120 7.04 0.86 -8.90
CA GLN A 120 6.82 1.22 -7.51
C GLN A 120 5.66 0.42 -6.93
N THR A 121 5.80 -0.01 -5.68
CA THR A 121 4.73 -0.68 -4.91
C THR A 121 4.21 0.19 -3.76
N LYS A 122 4.85 1.34 -3.53
CA LYS A 122 4.50 2.24 -2.43
C LYS A 122 3.37 3.19 -2.81
N VAL A 123 2.67 3.67 -1.78
CA VAL A 123 1.58 4.64 -1.90
C VAL A 123 1.85 5.87 -1.06
N VAL A 124 1.36 7.02 -1.53
CA VAL A 124 1.24 8.24 -0.74
C VAL A 124 -0.22 8.37 -0.34
N ILE A 125 -0.47 8.66 0.94
CA ILE A 125 -1.82 8.84 1.46
C ILE A 125 -1.98 10.29 1.93
N ILE A 126 -3.08 10.92 1.54
CA ILE A 126 -3.56 12.17 2.13
C ILE A 126 -4.80 11.82 2.96
N GLY A 127 -4.66 11.83 4.28
CA GLY A 127 -5.79 11.77 5.19
C GLY A 127 -6.34 13.18 5.41
N ASP A 128 -7.52 13.46 4.85
CA ASP A 128 -8.20 14.73 5.06
C ASP A 128 -9.20 14.62 6.22
N LEU A 129 -8.93 15.37 7.29
CA LEU A 129 -9.73 15.41 8.51
C LEU A 129 -10.71 16.58 8.56
N LYS A 130 -10.91 17.28 7.44
CA LYS A 130 -11.92 18.34 7.36
C LYS A 130 -13.31 17.77 7.61
N GLY A 131 -13.95 18.21 8.69
CA GLY A 131 -15.26 17.72 9.12
C GLY A 131 -15.24 16.45 9.97
N TYR A 132 -14.05 15.94 10.33
CA TYR A 132 -13.89 14.80 11.23
C TYR A 132 -14.44 15.11 12.63
N GLY A 133 -15.31 14.23 13.13
CA GLY A 133 -15.92 14.35 14.45
C GLY A 133 -16.10 12.99 15.14
N LEU A 134 -16.81 13.00 16.28
CA LEU A 134 -17.03 11.79 17.09
C LEU A 134 -17.67 10.64 16.30
N LYS A 135 -18.59 10.94 15.38
CA LYS A 135 -19.25 9.94 14.51
C LYS A 135 -18.28 9.23 13.55
N ASN A 136 -17.13 9.83 13.28
CA ASN A 136 -16.10 9.32 12.37
C ASN A 136 -14.97 8.62 13.12
N MET A 137 -14.89 8.78 14.45
CA MET A 137 -13.80 8.28 15.28
C MET A 137 -13.91 6.77 15.52
N ASP A 138 -13.29 6.00 14.63
CA ASP A 138 -13.39 4.55 14.61
C ASP A 138 -12.11 3.84 15.07
N ILE A 139 -11.85 3.89 16.38
CA ILE A 139 -10.63 3.29 16.97
C ILE A 139 -10.47 1.82 16.59
N ARG A 140 -11.56 1.04 16.59
CA ARG A 140 -11.49 -0.40 16.24
C ARG A 140 -11.22 -0.60 14.76
N GLY A 141 -11.85 0.18 13.89
CA GLY A 141 -11.57 0.17 12.45
C GLY A 141 -10.12 0.53 12.14
N TYR A 142 -9.57 1.56 12.80
CA TYR A 142 -8.17 1.95 12.62
C TYR A 142 -7.21 0.84 13.04
N LEU A 143 -7.46 0.21 14.18
CA LEU A 143 -6.62 -0.91 14.67
C LEU A 143 -6.71 -2.13 13.74
N SER A 144 -7.89 -2.45 13.20
CA SER A 144 -8.03 -3.58 12.26
C SER A 144 -7.34 -3.33 10.93
N VAL A 145 -7.37 -2.09 10.43
CA VAL A 145 -6.64 -1.72 9.20
C VAL A 145 -5.13 -1.76 9.46
N LEU A 146 -4.69 -1.19 10.58
CA LEU A 146 -3.28 -1.20 10.98
C LEU A 146 -2.73 -2.62 11.13
N GLU A 147 -3.52 -3.56 11.64
CA GLU A 147 -3.17 -4.98 11.69
C GLU A 147 -2.91 -5.57 10.30
N ILE A 148 -3.79 -5.33 9.32
CA ILE A 148 -3.58 -5.81 7.94
C ILE A 148 -2.36 -5.15 7.31
N LEU A 149 -2.21 -3.83 7.46
CA LEU A 149 -1.09 -3.11 6.84
C LEU A 149 0.26 -3.61 7.35
N GLN A 150 0.40 -3.82 8.67
CA GLN A 150 1.65 -4.31 9.25
C GLN A 150 1.95 -5.76 8.87
N ASN A 151 0.93 -6.62 8.76
CA ASN A 151 1.14 -8.05 8.51
C ASN A 151 1.22 -8.42 7.02
N GLN A 152 0.49 -7.71 6.16
CA GLN A 152 0.28 -8.12 4.76
C GLN A 152 0.84 -7.13 3.74
N TYR A 153 0.97 -5.85 4.11
CA TYR A 153 1.51 -4.80 3.25
C TYR A 153 2.69 -4.07 3.92
N PRO A 154 3.71 -4.79 4.44
CA PRO A 154 4.83 -4.17 5.10
C PRO A 154 5.55 -3.23 4.12
N GLU A 155 5.95 -2.05 4.61
CA GLU A 155 6.71 -1.06 3.82
C GLU A 155 6.05 -0.51 2.54
N HIS A 156 4.73 -0.69 2.37
CA HIS A 156 4.00 -0.13 1.21
C HIS A 156 3.63 1.36 1.39
N LEU A 157 3.74 1.91 2.59
CA LEU A 157 3.53 3.35 2.81
C LEU A 157 4.84 4.11 2.48
N ARG A 158 4.77 5.09 1.56
CA ARG A 158 5.83 6.08 1.35
C ARG A 158 5.70 7.23 2.35
N LYS A 159 4.55 7.92 2.34
CA LYS A 159 4.21 9.02 3.25
C LYS A 159 2.70 9.05 3.51
N LEU A 160 2.31 9.41 4.73
CA LEU A 160 0.93 9.74 5.09
C LEU A 160 0.87 11.21 5.54
N PHE A 161 0.22 12.06 4.76
CA PHE A 161 -0.05 13.45 5.13
C PHE A 161 -1.39 13.54 5.84
N LEU A 162 -1.42 14.04 7.07
CA LEU A 162 -2.64 14.33 7.79
C LEU A 162 -2.90 15.84 7.76
N VAL A 163 -4.01 16.24 7.14
CA VAL A 163 -4.39 17.64 6.89
C VAL A 163 -5.72 17.95 7.56
N HIS A 164 -5.96 19.23 7.86
CA HIS A 164 -7.23 19.70 8.45
C HIS A 164 -7.60 19.02 9.77
N MET A 165 -6.61 18.67 10.59
CA MET A 165 -6.83 17.91 11.83
C MET A 165 -7.55 18.75 12.89
N PRO A 166 -8.75 18.34 13.36
CA PRO A 166 -9.38 18.97 14.51
C PRO A 166 -8.71 18.52 15.81
N LEU A 167 -8.89 19.26 16.91
CA LEU A 167 -8.30 18.90 18.22
C LEU A 167 -8.67 17.48 18.67
N LEU A 168 -9.88 17.02 18.34
CA LEU A 168 -10.37 15.67 18.64
C LEU A 168 -9.47 14.57 18.06
N PHE A 169 -8.82 14.80 16.91
CA PHE A 169 -7.91 13.83 16.29
C PHE A 169 -6.82 13.36 17.27
N TRP A 170 -6.29 14.26 18.10
CA TRP A 170 -5.22 13.93 19.03
C TRP A 170 -5.64 12.91 20.10
N THR A 171 -6.93 12.86 20.45
CA THR A 171 -7.47 11.82 21.33
C THR A 171 -7.37 10.46 20.66
N ALA A 172 -7.81 10.34 19.40
CA ALA A 172 -7.70 9.10 18.65
C ALA A 172 -6.23 8.70 18.42
N TRP A 173 -5.38 9.66 18.06
CA TRP A 173 -3.95 9.44 17.85
C TRP A 173 -3.25 8.85 19.08
N ARG A 174 -3.55 9.35 20.29
CA ARG A 174 -2.97 8.82 21.54
C ARG A 174 -3.33 7.36 21.80
N ILE A 175 -4.49 6.91 21.31
CA ILE A 175 -4.95 5.53 21.48
C ILE A 175 -4.34 4.62 20.40
N VAL A 176 -4.26 5.07 19.14
CA VAL A 176 -3.85 4.22 18.01
C VAL A 176 -2.32 4.19 17.83
N SER A 177 -1.63 5.32 18.03
CA SER A 177 -0.18 5.42 17.76
C SER A 177 0.73 4.46 18.53
N PRO A 178 0.40 3.97 19.76
CA PRO A 178 1.20 2.94 20.42
C PRO A 178 1.23 1.60 19.68
N PHE A 179 0.23 1.31 18.84
CA PHE A 179 0.13 0.08 18.05
C PHE A 179 0.83 0.17 16.69
N MET A 180 1.37 1.35 16.34
CA MET A 180 2.15 1.58 15.13
C MET A 180 3.64 1.41 15.43
N ASP A 181 4.34 0.68 14.57
CA ASP A 181 5.79 0.60 14.63
C ASP A 181 6.45 1.97 14.34
N LYS A 182 7.72 2.12 14.74
CA LYS A 182 8.44 3.39 14.60
C LYS A 182 8.58 3.82 13.13
N VAL A 183 8.85 2.89 12.21
CA VAL A 183 9.08 3.20 10.80
C VAL A 183 7.80 3.74 10.16
N THR A 184 6.65 3.16 10.49
CA THR A 184 5.34 3.69 10.06
C THR A 184 5.09 5.09 10.63
N ARG A 185 5.34 5.32 11.93
CA ARG A 185 5.14 6.64 12.55
C ARG A 185 6.04 7.72 11.93
N ASP A 186 7.28 7.40 11.60
CA ASP A 186 8.23 8.34 10.98
C ASP A 186 7.80 8.78 9.57
N LYS A 187 6.91 8.02 8.91
CA LYS A 187 6.33 8.35 7.59
C LYS A 187 5.10 9.27 7.67
N ILE A 188 4.60 9.55 8.88
CA ILE A 188 3.40 10.36 9.10
C ILE A 188 3.80 11.82 9.24
N VAL A 189 3.23 12.65 8.38
CA VAL A 189 3.46 14.10 8.33
C VAL A 189 2.18 14.80 8.77
N PHE A 190 2.24 15.39 9.96
CA PHE A 190 1.19 16.27 10.48
C PHE A 190 1.33 17.65 9.84
N VAL A 191 0.40 18.02 8.97
CA VAL A 191 0.49 19.28 8.22
C VAL A 191 -0.35 20.35 8.90
N ASP A 192 0.27 21.50 9.19
CA ASP A 192 -0.45 22.66 9.68
C ASP A 192 -1.42 23.19 8.62
N ASN A 193 -2.60 23.61 9.04
CA ASN A 193 -3.70 24.00 8.15
C ASN A 193 -3.32 25.15 7.22
N ASN A 194 -2.42 26.05 7.61
CA ASN A 194 -1.98 27.17 6.79
C ASN A 194 -1.03 26.74 5.67
N PHE A 195 -0.39 25.58 5.81
CA PHE A 195 0.67 25.09 4.93
C PHE A 195 0.27 23.85 4.12
N VAL A 196 -1.01 23.44 4.15
CA VAL A 196 -1.51 22.27 3.41
C VAL A 196 -1.16 22.32 1.93
N LYS A 197 -1.50 23.44 1.26
CA LYS A 197 -1.27 23.59 -0.19
C LYS A 197 0.21 23.62 -0.53
N GLU A 198 1.00 24.38 0.23
CA GLU A 198 2.44 24.48 0.03
C GLU A 198 3.13 23.13 0.22
N THR A 199 2.77 22.39 1.27
CA THR A 199 3.39 21.10 1.60
C THR A 199 3.06 20.04 0.54
N LEU A 200 1.79 19.92 0.14
CA LEU A 200 1.37 18.89 -0.80
C LEU A 200 1.90 19.17 -2.22
N THR A 201 1.94 20.43 -2.67
CA THR A 201 2.48 20.78 -4.01
C THR A 201 4.00 20.62 -4.13
N LYS A 202 4.73 20.55 -3.01
CA LYS A 202 6.15 20.17 -3.02
C LYS A 202 6.34 18.70 -3.36
N GLU A 203 5.38 17.84 -3.03
CA GLU A 203 5.50 16.38 -3.12
C GLU A 203 4.76 15.77 -4.32
N ILE A 204 3.66 16.42 -4.74
CA ILE A 204 2.75 15.94 -5.77
C ILE A 204 2.59 17.04 -6.82
N ASP A 205 2.68 16.68 -8.10
CA ASP A 205 2.49 17.64 -9.18
C ASP A 205 1.06 18.14 -9.24
N LYS A 206 0.91 19.43 -9.58
CA LYS A 206 -0.39 20.13 -9.51
C LYS A 206 -1.45 19.49 -10.41
N GLU A 207 -1.05 18.84 -11.50
CA GLU A 207 -1.97 18.14 -12.40
C GLU A 207 -2.65 16.92 -11.78
N PHE A 208 -2.03 16.28 -10.78
CA PHE A 208 -2.59 15.11 -10.08
C PHE A 208 -3.24 15.47 -8.74
N LEU A 209 -2.88 16.64 -8.19
CA LEU A 209 -3.39 17.11 -6.91
C LEU A 209 -4.74 17.83 -7.08
N PRO A 210 -5.77 17.51 -6.26
CA PRO A 210 -7.03 18.25 -6.26
C PRO A 210 -6.88 19.75 -5.97
N ARG A 211 -7.83 20.55 -6.49
CA ARG A 211 -7.87 22.02 -6.32
C ARG A 211 -7.94 22.45 -4.85
N GLU A 212 -8.62 21.67 -4.03
CA GLU A 212 -8.74 21.83 -2.58
C GLU A 212 -7.36 21.90 -1.90
N TYR A 213 -6.40 21.15 -2.44
CA TYR A 213 -5.03 21.05 -1.94
C TYR A 213 -4.04 21.90 -2.77
N GLY A 214 -4.53 22.79 -3.63
CA GLY A 214 -3.70 23.73 -4.39
C GLY A 214 -3.20 23.22 -5.74
N GLY A 215 -3.74 22.10 -6.24
CA GLY A 215 -3.51 21.63 -7.60
C GLY A 215 -4.59 22.07 -8.60
N LEU A 216 -4.71 21.31 -9.68
CA LEU A 216 -5.57 21.56 -10.84
C LEU A 216 -6.56 20.42 -11.11
N ALA A 217 -6.36 19.27 -10.47
CA ALA A 217 -7.17 18.08 -10.66
C ALA A 217 -8.53 18.21 -9.95
N ASN A 218 -9.48 17.38 -10.36
CA ASN A 218 -10.67 17.09 -9.57
C ASN A 218 -10.44 15.82 -8.74
N PHE A 219 -11.29 15.58 -7.74
CA PHE A 219 -11.33 14.29 -7.07
C PHE A 219 -11.77 13.20 -8.04
N VAL A 220 -11.05 12.08 -8.03
CA VAL A 220 -11.37 10.87 -8.81
C VAL A 220 -11.72 9.75 -7.82
N PRO A 221 -13.02 9.42 -7.67
CA PRO A 221 -13.45 8.26 -6.90
C PRO A 221 -12.69 7.01 -7.34
N ILE A 222 -12.30 6.16 -6.39
CA ILE A 222 -11.51 4.96 -6.70
C ILE A 222 -12.19 4.03 -7.73
N LEU A 223 -13.51 4.01 -7.77
CA LEU A 223 -14.30 3.26 -8.77
C LEU A 223 -14.14 3.82 -10.18
N ASP A 224 -14.01 5.13 -10.32
CA ASP A 224 -13.91 5.81 -11.61
C ASP A 224 -12.47 5.82 -12.13
N ALA A 225 -11.49 5.86 -11.22
CA ALA A 225 -10.07 5.76 -11.55
C ALA A 225 -9.74 4.45 -12.31
N CYS A 226 -10.53 3.40 -12.10
CA CYS A 226 -10.39 2.13 -12.80
C CYS A 226 -11.04 2.12 -14.19
N ARG A 227 -11.98 3.04 -14.48
CA ARG A 227 -12.80 3.06 -15.69
C ARG A 227 -12.25 4.00 -16.76
N GLU A 228 -11.59 5.07 -16.36
CA GLU A 228 -10.96 6.02 -17.31
C GLU A 228 -9.74 5.41 -18.02
N LYS A 229 -9.11 4.40 -17.44
CA LYS A 229 -8.14 3.53 -18.13
C LYS A 229 -8.88 2.46 -18.94
N GLY A 230 -9.61 2.88 -19.97
CA GLY A 230 -10.08 1.95 -21.00
C GLY A 230 -8.90 1.10 -21.50
N SER A 231 -9.06 -0.23 -21.48
CA SER A 231 -8.14 -1.22 -22.05
C SER A 231 -6.65 -0.91 -21.90
N ILE A 232 -6.08 -1.17 -20.72
CA ILE A 232 -4.70 -1.65 -20.67
C ILE A 232 -4.72 -3.02 -20.00
N ASP A 233 -5.12 -4.01 -20.79
CA ASP A 233 -4.50 -5.32 -20.70
C ASP A 233 -3.01 -5.11 -20.99
N PHE A 234 -2.18 -5.20 -19.95
CA PHE A 234 -0.81 -5.71 -19.96
C PHE A 234 -0.17 -5.37 -18.61
N LEU A 235 -0.25 -6.29 -17.66
CA LEU A 235 0.75 -6.36 -16.59
C LEU A 235 2.03 -6.93 -17.23
N SER A 236 2.90 -6.07 -17.76
CA SER A 236 4.25 -6.48 -18.15
C SER A 236 5.18 -6.37 -16.95
N PHE A 237 5.51 -7.50 -16.34
CA PHE A 237 6.59 -7.58 -15.34
C PHE A 237 7.91 -7.81 -16.08
N THR A 238 8.88 -6.91 -15.88
CA THR A 238 10.24 -7.11 -16.40
C THR A 238 11.11 -7.62 -15.26
N SER A 239 11.62 -8.84 -15.39
CA SER A 239 12.62 -9.40 -14.49
C SER A 239 13.99 -9.36 -15.16
N MET A 240 15.04 -8.94 -14.44
CA MET A 240 16.42 -9.14 -14.88
C MET A 240 16.85 -10.57 -14.56
N GLY A 241 17.11 -11.36 -15.59
CA GLY A 241 17.73 -12.67 -15.45
C GLY A 241 19.19 -12.58 -15.01
N LYS A 242 19.69 -13.64 -14.38
CA LYS A 242 21.14 -13.84 -14.19
C LYS A 242 21.75 -13.89 -15.60
N CYS A 243 22.66 -12.97 -15.92
CA CYS A 243 23.25 -12.76 -17.26
C CYS A 243 22.57 -11.68 -18.15
N GLY A 244 21.92 -10.67 -17.56
CA GLY A 244 21.56 -9.43 -18.29
C GLY A 244 20.41 -9.56 -19.30
N GLU A 245 19.83 -10.75 -19.48
CA GLU A 245 18.63 -10.94 -20.28
C GLU A 245 17.42 -10.30 -19.58
N LYS A 246 16.77 -9.37 -20.28
CA LYS A 246 15.44 -8.88 -19.92
C LYS A 246 14.41 -9.93 -20.32
N VAL A 247 13.73 -10.50 -19.34
CA VAL A 247 12.59 -11.37 -19.59
C VAL A 247 11.32 -10.57 -19.29
N VAL A 248 10.55 -10.33 -20.34
CA VAL A 248 9.26 -9.63 -20.26
C VAL A 248 8.17 -10.69 -20.24
N PHE A 249 7.41 -10.76 -19.15
CA PHE A 249 6.25 -11.64 -19.05
C PHE A 249 5.01 -10.86 -19.44
N HIS A 250 4.30 -11.34 -20.46
CA HIS A 250 3.02 -10.79 -20.89
C HIS A 250 1.88 -11.63 -20.29
N TYR A 251 1.10 -11.04 -19.39
CA TYR A 251 -0.15 -11.64 -18.92
C TYR A 251 -1.32 -11.03 -19.69
N ARG A 252 -2.06 -11.87 -20.42
CA ARG A 252 -3.36 -11.53 -20.99
C ARG A 252 -4.41 -11.76 -19.90
N GLY A 253 -5.09 -10.70 -19.46
CA GLY A 253 -6.33 -10.87 -18.71
C GLY A 253 -7.38 -11.34 -19.71
N GLU A 254 -7.92 -12.55 -19.54
CA GLU A 254 -9.16 -12.91 -20.21
C GLU A 254 -10.33 -12.59 -19.28
N GLU A 255 -11.38 -12.00 -19.86
CA GLU A 255 -12.65 -11.76 -19.19
C GLU A 255 -13.16 -13.05 -18.52
N ALA A 256 -13.80 -12.88 -17.36
CA ALA A 256 -14.26 -13.97 -16.52
C ALA A 256 -15.09 -15.00 -17.29
N GLY A 257 -14.58 -16.22 -17.47
CA GLY A 257 -15.41 -17.29 -18.01
C GLY A 257 -14.81 -18.64 -18.35
N HIS A 258 -13.51 -18.82 -18.60
CA HIS A 258 -12.96 -20.12 -19.03
C HIS A 258 -11.61 -20.45 -18.39
N ALA A 259 -11.36 -21.74 -18.15
CA ALA A 259 -10.11 -22.25 -17.55
C ALA A 259 -8.90 -22.00 -18.47
N PRO A 260 -7.69 -21.74 -17.92
CA PRO A 260 -6.56 -21.27 -18.72
C PRO A 260 -5.98 -22.38 -19.62
N SER A 261 -5.98 -22.16 -20.92
CA SER A 261 -5.21 -22.93 -21.91
C SER A 261 -3.85 -22.26 -22.17
N GLU A 262 -2.79 -23.07 -22.07
CA GLU A 262 -1.43 -22.94 -22.61
C GLU A 262 -0.72 -21.57 -22.69
N LYS A 263 0.46 -21.51 -22.04
CA LYS A 263 1.38 -20.36 -21.96
C LYS A 263 2.07 -20.12 -23.31
N GLU A 264 1.89 -18.95 -23.92
CA GLU A 264 2.79 -18.48 -24.99
C GLU A 264 4.02 -17.77 -24.40
N GLU A 265 5.18 -18.40 -24.48
CA GLU A 265 6.48 -17.82 -24.13
C GLU A 265 7.10 -17.15 -25.37
N LYS A 266 7.10 -15.82 -25.45
CA LYS A 266 7.88 -15.09 -26.47
C LYS A 266 9.16 -14.54 -25.87
N ARG A 267 10.30 -15.05 -26.35
CA ARG A 267 11.65 -14.54 -26.02
C ARG A 267 12.10 -13.57 -27.10
N GLU A 268 12.14 -12.29 -26.79
CA GLU A 268 12.75 -11.29 -27.68
C GLU A 268 14.23 -11.13 -27.34
N ARG A 269 15.12 -11.40 -28.31
CA ARG A 269 16.53 -11.01 -28.24
C ARG A 269 16.69 -9.69 -28.97
N GLN A 270 17.01 -8.62 -28.26
CA GLN A 270 17.58 -7.44 -28.92
C GLN A 270 19.04 -7.76 -29.27
N LYS A 271 19.37 -7.73 -30.56
CA LYS A 271 20.75 -7.64 -31.02
C LYS A 271 21.20 -6.19 -30.78
N GLU A 272 22.18 -6.02 -29.91
CA GLU A 272 22.91 -4.75 -29.80
C GLU A 272 23.65 -4.51 -31.12
N GLY A 273 23.41 -3.34 -31.72
CA GLY A 273 24.18 -2.74 -32.80
C GLY A 273 24.58 -1.34 -32.37
#